data_AF-A0AAE3GS39-F1
#
_entry.id   AF-A0AAE3GS39-F1
#
_cell.length_a   1.000
_cell.length_b   1.000
_cell.length_c   1.000
_cell.angle_alpha   90.00
_cell.angle_beta   90.00
_cell.angle_gamma   90.00
#
_symmetry.space_group_name_H-M   'P 1'
#
loop_
_entity.id
_entity.type
_entity.pdbx_description
1 polymer ?
#
loop_
_entity_poly.entity_id
_entity_poly.type
_entity_poly.pdbx_seq_one_letter_code
_entity_poly.pdbx_strand_id
1 'polypeptide(L)'
;MSSSLITLVVGSSGAGKTTWIRENLNSVAQPTLYLNLGAGTTPIDATYLAGEIPQLTVLSEREITTFLSSSTANYSVYIELGFHIDLKSLVLPIEINNCQRVAVLPPGTRQTEWHDWAEVIVVGTPTNLTLTQSQLWRCAITGQILDPASLNTFWYELTNGAYGNVHRAKGIFDLADGRAFYFDFVPGLPDSKYIELNLPVWLNGRPNRFSGIEVVGEKLDEPAIAQTLENSCLNDTEIAYYQEQIKESLAQEEEDES
;
A
#
# COMPACT_ATOMS: atom_id res chain seq x y z
N MET A 1 -34.16 4.80 4.65
CA MET A 1 -32.93 4.14 5.09
C MET A 1 -31.84 4.57 4.14
N SER A 2 -30.78 5.18 4.66
CA SER A 2 -29.57 5.47 3.88
C SER A 2 -28.99 4.15 3.39
N SER A 3 -28.79 4.01 2.09
CA SER A 3 -28.18 2.81 1.51
C SER A 3 -26.75 3.17 1.16
N SER A 4 -25.82 2.89 2.07
CA SER A 4 -24.39 2.98 1.76
C SER A 4 -24.06 2.03 0.62
N LEU A 5 -23.28 2.50 -0.36
CA LEU A 5 -22.82 1.66 -1.46
C LEU A 5 -21.52 0.99 -1.02
N ILE A 6 -21.56 -0.31 -0.76
CA ILE A 6 -20.38 -1.09 -0.39
C ILE A 6 -19.88 -1.83 -1.63
N THR A 7 -18.61 -1.64 -1.97
CA THR A 7 -17.93 -2.30 -3.08
C THR A 7 -16.79 -3.15 -2.54
N LEU A 8 -16.87 -4.45 -2.78
CA LEU A 8 -15.85 -5.42 -2.41
C LEU A 8 -14.98 -5.74 -3.63
N VAL A 9 -13.67 -5.53 -3.51
CA VAL A 9 -12.74 -5.58 -4.64
C VAL A 9 -11.72 -6.71 -4.43
N VAL A 10 -11.71 -7.66 -5.36
CA VAL A 10 -10.83 -8.83 -5.35
C VAL A 10 -9.97 -8.89 -6.61
N GLY A 11 -8.99 -9.79 -6.61
CA GLY A 11 -8.13 -10.03 -7.77
C GLY A 11 -6.70 -10.38 -7.38
N SER A 12 -5.96 -10.92 -8.35
CA SER A 12 -4.55 -11.31 -8.18
C SER A 12 -3.65 -10.17 -7.68
N SER A 13 -2.52 -10.53 -7.08
CA SER A 13 -1.45 -9.57 -6.78
C SER A 13 -1.02 -8.85 -8.06
N GLY A 14 -0.73 -7.54 -7.98
CA GLY A 14 -0.31 -6.75 -9.14
C GLY A 14 -1.40 -6.46 -10.19
N ALA A 15 -2.63 -6.95 -10.05
CA ALA A 15 -3.69 -6.71 -11.04
C ALA A 15 -4.19 -5.25 -11.10
N GLY A 16 -3.81 -4.40 -10.14
CA GLY A 16 -4.21 -2.98 -10.10
C GLY A 16 -5.48 -2.68 -9.30
N LYS A 17 -5.85 -3.52 -8.31
CA LYS A 17 -6.99 -3.30 -7.42
C LYS A 17 -6.99 -1.91 -6.78
N THR A 18 -5.91 -1.57 -6.06
CA THR A 18 -5.74 -0.28 -5.40
C THR A 18 -5.78 0.89 -6.38
N THR A 19 -5.21 0.72 -7.57
CA THR A 19 -5.27 1.73 -8.64
C THR A 19 -6.70 1.96 -9.12
N TRP A 20 -7.46 0.89 -9.37
CA TRP A 20 -8.87 0.98 -9.75
C TRP A 20 -9.71 1.66 -8.66
N ILE A 21 -9.50 1.29 -7.39
CA ILE A 21 -10.19 1.93 -6.26
C ILE A 21 -9.90 3.43 -6.24
N ARG A 22 -8.63 3.83 -6.30
CA ARG A 22 -8.22 5.25 -6.35
C ARG A 22 -8.92 6.02 -7.46
N GLU A 23 -9.00 5.45 -8.67
CA GLU A 23 -9.67 6.08 -9.81
C GLU A 23 -11.17 6.25 -9.59
N ASN A 24 -11.82 5.29 -8.94
CA ASN A 24 -13.23 5.38 -8.60
C ASN A 24 -13.48 6.35 -7.44
N LEU A 25 -12.60 6.40 -6.43
CA LEU A 25 -12.69 7.34 -5.32
C LEU A 25 -12.72 8.80 -5.80
N ASN A 26 -11.91 9.15 -6.80
CA ASN A 26 -11.88 10.50 -7.37
C ASN A 26 -13.18 10.90 -8.10
N SER A 27 -14.05 9.95 -8.44
CA SER A 27 -15.29 10.19 -9.16
C SER A 27 -16.53 10.31 -8.25
N VAL A 28 -16.36 10.07 -6.94
CA VAL A 28 -17.47 9.99 -5.99
C VAL A 28 -17.62 11.31 -5.22
N ALA A 29 -18.83 11.87 -5.23
CA ALA A 29 -19.15 13.11 -4.50
C ALA A 29 -19.45 12.89 -3.00
N GLN A 30 -19.61 11.64 -2.57
CA GLN A 30 -19.91 11.28 -1.18
C GLN A 30 -18.64 11.06 -0.37
N PRO A 31 -18.69 11.19 0.97
CA PRO A 31 -17.60 10.76 1.83
C PRO A 31 -17.27 9.28 1.56
N THR A 32 -15.99 9.01 1.33
CA THR A 32 -15.49 7.68 0.96
C THR A 32 -14.72 7.05 2.09
N LEU A 33 -14.95 5.75 2.26
CA LEU A 33 -14.28 4.90 3.24
C LEU A 33 -13.48 3.85 2.50
N TYR A 34 -12.29 3.54 3.01
CA TYR A 34 -11.46 2.46 2.49
C TYR A 34 -11.05 1.51 3.61
N LEU A 35 -11.14 0.22 3.33
CA LEU A 35 -10.63 -0.86 4.17
C LEU A 35 -9.82 -1.82 3.30
N ASN A 36 -8.63 -2.20 3.78
CA ASN A 36 -7.88 -3.31 3.20
C ASN A 36 -7.96 -4.52 4.14
N LEU A 37 -8.67 -5.56 3.73
CA LEU A 37 -8.74 -6.83 4.45
C LEU A 37 -7.52 -7.68 4.11
N GLY A 38 -6.82 -8.18 5.13
CA GLY A 38 -5.62 -8.97 4.95
C GLY A 38 -4.33 -8.15 4.81
N ALA A 39 -4.34 -6.84 5.07
CA ALA A 39 -3.12 -6.02 5.21
C ALA A 39 -2.31 -6.38 6.46
N GLY A 40 -2.94 -6.95 7.48
CA GLY A 40 -2.30 -7.24 8.76
C GLY A 40 -1.71 -5.96 9.39
N THR A 41 -0.45 -6.02 9.80
CA THR A 41 0.27 -4.88 10.39
C THR A 41 0.99 -4.00 9.36
N THR A 42 0.79 -4.24 8.06
CA THR A 42 1.52 -3.59 6.97
C THR A 42 0.54 -2.91 5.99
N PRO A 43 -0.17 -1.84 6.42
CA PRO A 43 -1.24 -1.20 5.66
C PRO A 43 -0.76 -0.31 4.51
N ILE A 44 0.17 -0.79 3.67
CA ILE A 44 0.80 0.01 2.60
C ILE A 44 -0.24 0.68 1.70
N ASP A 45 -1.22 -0.07 1.20
CA ASP A 45 -2.24 0.48 0.28
C ASP A 45 -3.13 1.51 0.95
N ALA A 46 -3.47 1.29 2.23
CA ALA A 46 -4.23 2.24 3.03
C ALA A 46 -3.47 3.55 3.25
N THR A 47 -2.19 3.45 3.62
CA THR A 47 -1.33 4.62 3.82
C THR A 47 -1.09 5.38 2.52
N TYR A 48 -0.83 4.67 1.41
CA TYR A 48 -0.69 5.27 0.09
C TYR A 48 -1.96 6.06 -0.31
N LEU A 49 -3.14 5.42 -0.22
CA LEU A 49 -4.40 6.08 -0.59
C LEU A 49 -4.73 7.27 0.32
N ALA A 50 -4.44 7.18 1.63
CA ALA A 50 -4.65 8.30 2.55
C ALA A 50 -3.73 9.50 2.27
N GLY A 51 -2.50 9.25 1.79
CA GLY A 51 -1.60 10.32 1.33
C GLY A 51 -2.07 10.98 0.04
N GLU A 52 -2.60 10.18 -0.91
CA GLU A 52 -3.07 10.69 -2.21
C GLU A 52 -4.46 11.36 -2.14
N ILE A 53 -5.31 10.93 -1.21
CA ILE A 53 -6.71 11.37 -1.10
C ILE A 53 -6.97 11.84 0.34
N PRO A 54 -6.72 13.12 0.66
CA PRO A 54 -6.83 13.64 2.03
C PRO A 54 -8.23 13.51 2.67
N GLN A 55 -9.28 13.37 1.86
CA GLN A 55 -10.67 13.20 2.35
C GLN A 55 -11.04 11.72 2.59
N LEU A 56 -10.15 10.78 2.27
CA LEU A 56 -10.40 9.35 2.44
C LEU A 56 -10.33 8.98 3.92
N THR A 57 -11.39 8.36 4.43
CA THR A 57 -11.37 7.77 5.77
C THR A 57 -10.94 6.32 5.66
N VAL A 58 -9.74 6.01 6.14
CA VAL A 58 -9.25 4.62 6.21
C VAL A 58 -9.74 3.98 7.50
N LEU A 59 -10.36 2.81 7.39
CA LEU A 59 -10.81 2.00 8.52
C LEU A 59 -9.89 0.79 8.70
N SER A 60 -9.74 0.35 9.95
CA SER A 60 -9.22 -0.97 10.27
C SER A 60 -10.31 -2.04 10.28
N GLU A 61 -9.91 -3.31 10.22
CA GLU A 61 -10.83 -4.46 10.29
C GLU A 61 -11.70 -4.45 11.55
N ARG A 62 -11.22 -3.83 12.65
CA ARG A 62 -11.94 -3.75 13.93
C ARG A 62 -13.00 -2.66 13.97
N GLU A 63 -12.87 -1.65 13.13
CA GLU A 63 -13.73 -0.47 13.16
C GLU A 63 -14.94 -0.61 12.24
N ILE A 64 -14.83 -1.42 11.17
CA ILE A 64 -15.83 -1.44 10.10
C ILE A 64 -17.23 -1.80 10.59
N THR A 65 -17.42 -2.84 11.39
CA THR A 65 -18.75 -3.24 11.86
C THR A 65 -19.37 -2.16 12.73
N THR A 66 -18.60 -1.60 13.66
CA THR A 66 -19.05 -0.51 14.54
C THR A 66 -19.41 0.73 13.71
N PHE A 67 -18.60 1.07 12.71
CA PHE A 67 -18.84 2.20 11.83
C PHE A 67 -20.13 2.01 11.01
N LEU A 68 -20.27 0.87 10.34
CA LEU A 68 -21.44 0.58 9.50
C LEU A 68 -22.74 0.53 10.32
N SER A 69 -22.70 0.02 11.55
CA SER A 69 -23.89 -0.09 12.41
C SER A 69 -24.29 1.20 13.11
N SER A 70 -23.36 2.15 13.30
CA SER A 70 -23.62 3.41 14.00
C SER A 70 -23.90 4.59 13.07
N SER A 71 -23.53 4.48 11.79
CA SER A 71 -23.56 5.60 10.86
C SER A 71 -24.93 5.79 10.21
N THR A 72 -25.43 7.02 10.19
CA THR A 72 -26.70 7.41 9.53
C THR A 72 -26.48 8.10 8.19
N ALA A 73 -25.24 8.52 7.88
CA ALA A 73 -24.90 9.20 6.63
C ALA A 73 -24.70 8.20 5.48
N ASN A 74 -24.86 8.69 4.24
CA ASN A 74 -24.57 7.91 3.03
C ASN A 74 -23.06 7.98 2.76
N TYR A 75 -22.41 6.82 2.72
CA TYR A 75 -21.01 6.69 2.35
C TYR A 75 -20.86 5.74 1.16
N SER A 76 -19.78 5.92 0.42
CA SER A 76 -19.25 4.89 -0.46
C SER A 76 -18.10 4.18 0.23
N VAL A 77 -18.21 2.86 0.37
CA VAL A 77 -17.23 2.04 1.08
C VAL A 77 -16.54 1.14 0.06
N TYR A 78 -15.23 1.23 -0.03
CA TYR A 78 -14.40 0.32 -0.81
C TYR A 78 -13.64 -0.61 0.14
N ILE A 79 -13.82 -1.91 -0.06
CA ILE A 79 -13.15 -2.94 0.72
C ILE A 79 -12.27 -3.73 -0.24
N GLU A 80 -10.96 -3.52 -0.17
CA GLU A 80 -9.97 -4.28 -0.94
C GLU A 80 -9.61 -5.57 -0.20
N LEU A 81 -9.64 -6.71 -0.88
CA LEU A 81 -9.18 -7.98 -0.33
C LEU A 81 -7.75 -8.28 -0.78
N GLY A 82 -6.91 -8.65 0.20
CA GLY A 82 -5.63 -9.28 -0.05
C GLY A 82 -5.78 -10.50 -0.96
N PHE A 83 -4.86 -10.65 -1.91
CA PHE A 83 -4.93 -11.71 -2.92
C PHE A 83 -4.85 -13.14 -2.33
N HIS A 84 -4.37 -13.27 -1.10
CA HIS A 84 -4.20 -14.52 -0.37
C HIS A 84 -5.46 -14.96 0.39
N ILE A 85 -6.51 -14.13 0.40
CA ILE A 85 -7.78 -14.47 1.04
C ILE A 85 -8.54 -15.48 0.17
N ASP A 86 -8.84 -16.65 0.75
CA ASP A 86 -9.68 -17.67 0.10
C ASP A 86 -11.15 -17.23 0.12
N LEU A 87 -11.67 -16.90 -1.06
CA LEU A 87 -13.04 -16.42 -1.27
C LEU A 87 -14.10 -17.47 -0.92
N LYS A 88 -13.78 -18.76 -0.95
CA LYS A 88 -14.73 -19.83 -0.58
C LYS A 88 -14.97 -19.90 0.92
N SER A 89 -13.99 -19.44 1.70
CA SER A 89 -14.03 -19.41 3.16
C SER A 89 -14.41 -18.04 3.74
N LEU A 90 -14.52 -17.02 2.88
CA LEU A 90 -14.79 -15.65 3.29
C LEU A 90 -16.19 -15.53 3.90
N VAL A 91 -16.25 -15.15 5.17
CA VAL A 91 -17.49 -14.81 5.88
C VAL A 91 -17.50 -13.31 6.12
N LEU A 92 -18.49 -12.63 5.56
CA LEU A 92 -18.67 -11.19 5.73
C LEU A 92 -19.72 -10.91 6.82
N PRO A 93 -19.55 -9.84 7.62
CA PRO A 93 -20.59 -9.32 8.50
C PRO A 93 -21.89 -9.03 7.73
N ILE A 94 -23.02 -9.10 8.44
CA ILE A 94 -24.34 -8.88 7.81
C ILE A 94 -24.48 -7.47 7.24
N GLU A 95 -23.77 -6.50 7.82
CA GLU A 95 -23.68 -5.11 7.37
C GLU A 95 -23.03 -4.99 5.98
N ILE A 96 -22.25 -5.99 5.55
CA ILE A 96 -21.49 -6.02 4.30
C ILE A 96 -22.12 -7.01 3.30
N ASN A 97 -23.15 -7.75 3.69
CA ASN A 97 -23.81 -8.77 2.86
C ASN A 97 -24.31 -8.20 1.51
N ASN A 98 -24.94 -7.02 1.54
CA ASN A 98 -25.42 -6.36 0.33
C ASN A 98 -24.34 -5.44 -0.27
N CYS A 99 -23.29 -6.03 -0.84
CA CYS A 99 -22.20 -5.31 -1.50
C CYS A 99 -22.12 -5.66 -2.99
N GLN A 100 -21.64 -4.71 -3.80
CA GLN A 100 -21.22 -4.97 -5.16
C GLN A 100 -19.89 -5.72 -5.15
N ARG A 101 -19.81 -6.82 -5.89
CA ARG A 101 -18.60 -7.65 -5.96
C ARG A 101 -17.85 -7.40 -7.27
N VAL A 102 -16.65 -6.86 -7.17
CA VAL A 102 -15.80 -6.50 -8.30
C VAL A 102 -14.53 -7.34 -8.28
N ALA A 103 -14.19 -7.98 -9.40
CA ALA A 103 -12.88 -8.60 -9.59
C ALA A 103 -12.06 -7.80 -10.62
N VAL A 104 -10.87 -7.36 -10.21
CA VAL A 104 -9.89 -6.72 -11.09
C VAL A 104 -8.88 -7.77 -11.52
N LEU A 105 -8.92 -8.16 -12.79
CA LEU A 105 -8.17 -9.31 -13.31
C LEU A 105 -7.28 -8.91 -14.49
N PRO A 106 -6.08 -9.50 -14.63
CA PRO A 106 -5.24 -9.26 -15.80
C PRO A 106 -5.96 -9.58 -17.13
N PRO A 107 -5.63 -8.90 -18.23
CA PRO A 107 -6.16 -9.24 -19.55
C PRO A 107 -5.86 -10.70 -19.91
N GLY A 108 -6.86 -11.39 -20.47
CA GLY A 108 -6.72 -12.79 -20.89
C GLY A 108 -6.73 -13.81 -19.74
N THR A 109 -7.06 -13.40 -18.51
CA THR A 109 -7.27 -14.33 -17.39
C THR A 109 -8.37 -15.33 -17.77
N ARG A 110 -8.07 -16.63 -17.65
CA ARG A 110 -9.04 -17.71 -17.90
C ARG A 110 -10.09 -17.77 -16.78
N GLN A 111 -11.14 -18.56 -16.96
CA GLN A 111 -12.13 -18.78 -15.88
C GLN A 111 -11.43 -19.26 -14.60
N THR A 112 -11.67 -18.53 -13.51
CA THR A 112 -11.16 -18.79 -12.16
C THR A 112 -12.29 -18.56 -11.15
N GLU A 113 -12.07 -18.87 -9.88
CA GLU A 113 -13.05 -18.60 -8.82
C GLU A 113 -13.46 -17.12 -8.70
N TRP A 114 -12.59 -16.18 -9.11
CA TRP A 114 -12.92 -14.76 -9.15
C TRP A 114 -14.05 -14.45 -10.13
N HIS A 115 -14.14 -15.19 -11.24
CA HIS A 115 -15.19 -15.01 -12.24
C HIS A 115 -16.54 -15.51 -11.72
N ASP A 116 -16.54 -16.58 -10.93
CA ASP A 116 -17.77 -17.14 -10.36
C ASP A 116 -18.26 -16.31 -9.16
N TRP A 117 -17.32 -15.66 -8.45
CA TRP A 117 -17.61 -14.88 -7.25
C TRP A 117 -18.04 -13.44 -7.55
N ALA A 118 -17.48 -12.80 -8.57
CA ALA A 118 -17.73 -11.39 -8.87
C ALA A 118 -18.96 -11.14 -9.75
N GLU A 119 -19.61 -10.00 -9.53
CA GLU A 119 -20.70 -9.49 -10.37
C GLU A 119 -20.18 -8.64 -11.52
N VAL A 120 -19.04 -7.97 -11.29
CA VAL A 120 -18.39 -7.10 -12.26
C VAL A 120 -16.93 -7.55 -12.42
N ILE A 121 -16.54 -7.84 -13.66
CA ILE A 121 -15.15 -8.09 -14.03
C ILE A 121 -14.57 -6.83 -14.65
N VAL A 122 -13.47 -6.35 -14.08
CA VAL A 122 -12.70 -5.22 -14.58
C VAL A 122 -11.38 -5.73 -15.12
N VAL A 123 -11.04 -5.32 -16.34
CA VAL A 123 -9.72 -5.58 -16.92
C VAL A 123 -8.68 -4.71 -16.20
N GLY A 124 -7.78 -5.37 -15.50
CA GLY A 124 -6.69 -4.76 -14.77
C GLY A 124 -5.38 -4.72 -15.56
N THR A 125 -4.29 -4.66 -14.82
CA THR A 125 -2.94 -4.55 -15.35
C THR A 125 -2.46 -5.89 -15.93
N PRO A 126 -1.79 -5.91 -17.11
CA PRO A 126 -1.13 -7.10 -17.63
C PRO A 126 -0.07 -7.59 -16.66
N THR A 127 -0.31 -8.74 -16.05
CA THR A 127 0.64 -9.43 -15.19
C THR A 127 0.50 -10.93 -15.35
N ASN A 128 1.64 -11.64 -15.39
CA ASN A 128 1.70 -13.08 -15.62
C ASN A 128 1.83 -13.87 -14.30
N LEU A 129 1.32 -13.33 -13.20
CA LEU A 129 1.50 -13.91 -11.88
C LEU A 129 0.61 -15.14 -11.67
N THR A 130 1.23 -16.32 -11.71
CA THR A 130 0.65 -17.57 -11.22
C THR A 130 1.07 -17.80 -9.78
N LEU A 131 0.18 -17.47 -8.84
CA LEU A 131 0.48 -17.40 -7.40
C LEU A 131 0.41 -18.75 -6.65
N THR A 132 0.41 -19.88 -7.35
CA THR A 132 0.16 -21.19 -6.72
C THR A 132 1.22 -21.61 -5.69
N GLN A 133 2.35 -20.89 -5.57
CA GLN A 133 3.43 -21.17 -4.61
C GLN A 133 4.14 -19.91 -4.09
N SER A 134 3.51 -18.74 -4.15
CA SER A 134 4.17 -17.49 -3.75
C SER A 134 4.21 -17.31 -2.23
N GLN A 135 5.38 -16.93 -1.72
CA GLN A 135 5.58 -16.41 -0.37
C GLN A 135 5.10 -14.95 -0.32
N LEU A 136 4.46 -14.59 0.79
CA LEU A 136 4.16 -13.21 1.16
C LEU A 136 5.01 -12.87 2.38
N TRP A 137 5.98 -11.98 2.20
CA TRP A 137 6.81 -11.45 3.26
C TRP A 137 6.49 -9.98 3.51
N ARG A 138 6.44 -9.59 4.78
CA ARG A 138 6.10 -8.23 5.21
C ARG A 138 6.98 -7.82 6.37
N CYS A 139 7.38 -6.55 6.38
CA CYS A 139 8.12 -5.95 7.48
C CYS A 139 7.63 -4.52 7.72
N ALA A 140 7.19 -4.24 8.95
CA ALA A 140 6.91 -2.88 9.39
C ALA A 140 8.16 -2.30 10.03
N ILE A 141 8.54 -1.09 9.61
CA ILE A 141 9.75 -0.40 10.06
C ILE A 141 9.43 1.06 10.48
N THR A 142 8.22 1.30 10.97
CA THR A 142 7.81 2.59 11.53
C THR A 142 8.86 3.16 12.47
N GLY A 143 9.21 4.44 12.28
CA GLY A 143 10.24 5.13 13.05
C GLY A 143 11.67 4.90 12.56
N GLN A 144 11.88 4.03 11.57
CA GLN A 144 13.15 3.97 10.84
C GLN A 144 13.18 5.05 9.76
N ILE A 145 14.38 5.61 9.56
CA ILE A 145 14.68 6.57 8.49
C ILE A 145 15.77 5.94 7.66
N LEU A 146 15.58 5.89 6.34
CA LEU A 146 16.51 5.24 5.44
C LEU A 146 17.44 6.25 4.77
N ASP A 147 18.69 5.85 4.59
CA ASP A 147 19.62 6.53 3.69
C ASP A 147 19.15 6.34 2.24
N PRO A 148 18.96 7.42 1.46
CA PRO A 148 18.45 7.32 0.08
C PRO A 148 19.33 6.45 -0.84
N ALA A 149 20.67 6.53 -0.72
CA ALA A 149 21.57 5.78 -1.59
C ALA A 149 21.52 4.27 -1.28
N SER A 150 21.49 3.91 0.00
CA SER A 150 21.35 2.54 0.47
C SER A 150 19.99 1.95 0.10
N LEU A 151 18.90 2.70 0.28
CA LEU A 151 17.55 2.28 -0.14
C LEU A 151 17.47 2.03 -1.65
N ASN A 152 18.05 2.91 -2.47
CA ASN A 152 18.08 2.70 -3.92
C ASN A 152 18.81 1.41 -4.30
N THR A 153 19.94 1.13 -3.64
CA THR A 153 20.71 -0.10 -3.85
C THR A 153 19.90 -1.33 -3.44
N PHE A 154 19.33 -1.32 -2.23
CA PHE A 154 18.47 -2.39 -1.73
C PHE A 154 17.29 -2.66 -2.66
N TRP A 155 16.59 -1.62 -3.12
CA TRP A 155 15.43 -1.77 -4.00
C TRP A 155 15.83 -2.34 -5.37
N TYR A 156 16.95 -1.88 -5.92
CA TYR A 156 17.50 -2.44 -7.15
C TYR A 156 17.82 -3.93 -7.00
N GLU A 157 18.54 -4.31 -5.94
CA GLU A 157 18.87 -5.71 -5.66
C GLU A 157 17.62 -6.59 -5.49
N LEU A 158 16.64 -6.11 -4.72
CA LEU A 158 15.37 -6.79 -4.49
C LEU A 158 14.63 -7.06 -5.80
N THR A 159 14.47 -6.03 -6.63
CA THR A 159 13.71 -6.12 -7.89
C THR A 159 14.45 -6.87 -9.00
N ASN A 160 15.78 -7.02 -8.88
CA ASN A 160 16.63 -7.78 -9.82
C ASN A 160 16.97 -9.20 -9.32
N GLY A 161 16.28 -9.66 -8.26
CA GLY A 161 16.28 -11.07 -7.86
C GLY A 161 17.45 -11.49 -6.98
N ALA A 162 18.15 -10.55 -6.34
CA ALA A 162 19.22 -10.86 -5.37
C ALA A 162 18.73 -11.72 -4.20
N TYR A 163 17.44 -11.60 -3.85
CA TYR A 163 16.82 -12.26 -2.70
C TYR A 163 15.73 -13.27 -3.08
N GLY A 164 15.79 -13.81 -4.29
CA GLY A 164 14.75 -14.71 -4.83
C GLY A 164 13.92 -14.07 -5.94
N ASN A 165 12.93 -14.79 -6.45
CA ASN A 165 12.14 -14.35 -7.60
C ASN A 165 10.98 -13.46 -7.13
N VAL A 166 11.16 -12.13 -7.19
CA VAL A 166 10.14 -11.15 -6.79
C VAL A 166 9.07 -11.00 -7.86
N HIS A 167 7.82 -11.20 -7.45
CA HIS A 167 6.61 -11.08 -8.25
C HIS A 167 5.89 -9.75 -8.03
N ARG A 168 6.03 -9.18 -6.83
CA ARG A 168 5.50 -7.88 -6.44
C ARG A 168 6.34 -7.35 -5.29
N ALA A 169 6.67 -6.07 -5.30
CA ALA A 169 7.17 -5.39 -4.11
C ALA A 169 6.52 -4.02 -3.97
N LYS A 170 5.98 -3.72 -2.78
CA LYS A 170 5.51 -2.39 -2.39
C LYS A 170 6.26 -1.93 -1.16
N GLY A 171 6.53 -0.65 -1.04
CA GLY A 171 7.12 -0.08 0.16
C GLY A 171 6.66 1.34 0.43
N ILE A 172 6.67 1.74 1.69
CA ILE A 172 6.59 3.13 2.13
C ILE A 172 7.78 3.36 3.06
N PHE A 173 8.58 4.36 2.73
CA PHE A 173 9.84 4.64 3.41
C PHE A 173 9.97 6.11 3.77
N ASP A 174 10.35 6.39 5.01
CA ASP A 174 10.80 7.69 5.47
C ASP A 174 12.27 7.89 5.14
N LEU A 175 12.62 9.04 4.55
CA LEU A 175 14.00 9.38 4.17
C LEU A 175 14.60 10.43 5.09
N ALA A 176 15.92 10.56 5.03
CA ALA A 176 16.71 11.50 5.84
C ALA A 176 16.23 12.96 5.72
N ASP A 177 15.61 13.31 4.59
CA ASP A 177 15.05 14.64 4.34
C ASP A 177 13.64 14.87 4.89
N GLY A 178 13.12 13.91 5.67
CA GLY A 178 11.83 13.98 6.32
C GLY A 178 10.65 13.71 5.40
N ARG A 179 10.86 13.48 4.10
CA ARG A 179 9.81 13.08 3.17
C ARG A 179 9.56 11.57 3.26
N ALA A 180 8.38 11.16 2.81
CA ALA A 180 8.01 9.75 2.70
C ALA A 180 7.71 9.40 1.25
N PHE A 181 8.15 8.22 0.81
CA PHE A 181 8.01 7.78 -0.57
C PHE A 181 7.34 6.41 -0.64
N TYR A 182 6.39 6.28 -1.57
CA TYR A 182 5.79 5.03 -1.98
C TYR A 182 6.56 4.42 -3.15
N PHE A 183 6.91 3.15 -3.01
CA PHE A 183 7.63 2.35 -3.99
C PHE A 183 6.69 1.25 -4.50
N ASP A 184 6.65 1.06 -5.81
CA ASP A 184 5.82 0.04 -6.46
C ASP A 184 6.59 -0.66 -7.59
N PHE A 185 6.76 -1.97 -7.46
CA PHE A 185 7.30 -2.84 -8.49
C PHE A 185 6.37 -4.02 -8.83
N VAL A 186 6.19 -4.24 -10.14
CA VAL A 186 5.60 -5.43 -10.75
C VAL A 186 6.47 -5.81 -11.97
N PRO A 187 6.96 -7.06 -12.09
CA PRO A 187 7.74 -7.48 -13.25
C PRO A 187 6.99 -7.29 -14.58
N GLY A 188 7.70 -6.80 -15.59
CA GLY A 188 7.15 -6.62 -16.94
C GLY A 188 6.38 -5.31 -17.16
N LEU A 189 6.19 -4.50 -16.12
CA LEU A 189 5.82 -3.10 -16.27
C LEU A 189 7.08 -2.23 -16.41
N PRO A 190 6.98 -1.01 -16.98
CA PRO A 190 8.06 -0.03 -16.94
C PRO A 190 8.53 0.22 -15.50
N ASP A 191 9.73 0.80 -15.37
CA ASP A 191 10.47 1.07 -14.12
C ASP A 191 9.62 1.18 -12.84
N SER A 192 10.19 0.71 -11.73
CA SER A 192 9.57 0.90 -10.41
C SER A 192 9.06 2.32 -10.24
N LYS A 193 7.84 2.46 -9.71
CA LYS A 193 7.31 3.79 -9.40
C LYS A 193 7.88 4.23 -8.06
N TYR A 194 8.32 5.48 -8.04
CA TYR A 194 8.77 6.20 -6.86
C TYR A 194 7.90 7.45 -6.75
N ILE A 195 7.00 7.47 -5.78
CA ILE A 195 6.00 8.53 -5.61
C ILE A 195 6.22 9.16 -4.25
N GLU A 196 6.53 10.46 -4.21
CA GLU A 196 6.52 11.22 -2.96
C GLU A 196 5.09 11.27 -2.43
N LEU A 197 4.90 10.86 -1.18
CA LEU A 197 3.60 10.93 -0.51
C LEU A 197 3.36 12.36 -0.04
N ASN A 198 2.14 12.86 -0.24
CA ASN A 198 1.70 14.16 0.27
C ASN A 198 1.46 14.11 1.79
N LEU A 199 2.54 13.94 2.56
CA LEU A 199 2.56 13.90 4.01
C LEU A 199 3.45 15.04 4.54
N PRO A 200 3.18 15.56 5.74
CA PRO A 200 4.05 16.58 6.34
C PRO A 200 5.50 16.11 6.45
N VAL A 201 6.45 16.99 6.14
CA VAL A 201 7.88 16.70 6.31
C VAL A 201 8.18 16.46 7.80
N TRP A 202 8.99 15.45 8.10
CA TRP A 202 9.37 15.07 9.46
C TRP A 202 10.87 15.29 9.72
N LEU A 203 11.22 16.42 10.33
CA LEU A 203 12.62 16.76 10.67
C LEU A 203 12.90 16.74 12.18
N ASN A 204 12.08 16.07 12.99
CA ASN A 204 12.18 16.07 14.45
C ASN A 204 12.41 14.65 15.00
N GLY A 205 13.54 14.06 14.62
CA GLY A 205 13.91 12.69 14.99
C GLY A 205 13.09 11.66 14.22
N ARG A 206 12.74 10.56 14.91
CA ARG A 206 12.06 9.41 14.30
C ARG A 206 10.57 9.66 14.05
N PRO A 207 10.04 9.30 12.87
CA PRO A 207 8.63 9.49 12.52
C PRO A 207 7.70 8.54 13.30
N ASN A 208 6.52 9.04 13.66
CA ASN A 208 5.42 8.23 14.20
C ASN A 208 4.31 8.02 13.14
N ARG A 209 4.72 7.73 11.90
CA ARG A 209 3.83 7.34 10.79
C ARG A 209 4.28 6.00 10.22
N PHE A 210 3.39 5.33 9.50
CA PHE A 210 3.69 4.01 8.96
C PHE A 210 4.79 4.08 7.90
N SER A 211 5.80 3.21 8.08
CA SER A 211 6.77 2.82 7.06
C SER A 211 6.93 1.30 7.09
N GLY A 212 7.11 0.68 5.92
CA GLY A 212 7.11 -0.77 5.78
C GLY A 212 7.19 -1.25 4.35
N ILE A 213 7.40 -2.55 4.20
CA ILE A 213 7.56 -3.22 2.91
C ILE A 213 6.72 -4.50 2.86
N GLU A 214 6.19 -4.81 1.68
CA GLU A 214 5.53 -6.06 1.33
C GLU A 214 6.19 -6.61 0.07
N VAL A 215 6.60 -7.87 0.12
CA VAL A 215 7.20 -8.61 -1.01
C VAL A 215 6.42 -9.89 -1.24
N VAL A 216 6.03 -10.12 -2.49
CA VAL A 216 5.46 -11.38 -2.96
C VAL A 216 6.44 -11.99 -3.93
N GLY A 217 6.74 -13.27 -3.81
CA GLY A 217 7.66 -13.95 -4.71
C GLY A 217 7.88 -15.41 -4.38
N GLU A 218 8.91 -16.01 -4.97
CA GLU A 218 9.27 -17.42 -4.77
C GLU A 218 10.73 -17.53 -4.32
N LYS A 219 10.99 -18.46 -3.40
CA LYS A 219 12.33 -18.70 -2.84
C LYS A 219 12.94 -17.42 -2.27
N LEU A 220 12.12 -16.66 -1.55
CA LEU A 220 12.54 -15.42 -0.93
C LEU A 220 13.55 -15.72 0.18
N ASP A 221 14.71 -15.08 0.14
CA ASP A 221 15.66 -15.05 1.26
C ASP A 221 15.23 -13.96 2.25
N GLU A 222 14.15 -14.24 2.96
CA GLU A 222 13.51 -13.30 3.89
C GLU A 222 14.49 -12.73 4.94
N PRO A 223 15.40 -13.52 5.55
CA PRO A 223 16.44 -12.98 6.44
C PRO A 223 17.39 -11.99 5.74
N ALA A 224 17.83 -12.28 4.51
CA ALA A 224 18.71 -11.37 3.77
C ALA A 224 18.00 -10.07 3.35
N ILE A 225 16.73 -10.14 2.97
CA ILE A 225 15.90 -8.95 2.70
C ILE A 225 15.82 -8.08 3.96
N ALA A 226 15.47 -8.69 5.10
CA ALA A 226 15.34 -7.99 6.37
C ALA A 226 16.66 -7.32 6.78
N GLN A 227 17.77 -8.05 6.71
CA GLN A 227 19.09 -7.55 7.11
C GLN A 227 19.57 -6.39 6.23
N THR A 228 19.37 -6.49 4.91
CA THR A 228 19.82 -5.44 3.98
C THR A 228 18.96 -4.18 4.10
N LEU A 229 17.67 -4.35 4.35
CA LEU A 229 16.79 -3.23 4.66
C LEU A 229 17.19 -2.56 5.98
N GLU A 230 17.48 -3.34 7.02
CA GLU A 230 17.97 -2.81 8.30
C GLU A 230 19.30 -2.05 8.14
N ASN A 231 20.22 -2.57 7.33
CA ASN A 231 21.49 -1.90 7.02
C ASN A 231 21.31 -0.58 6.27
N SER A 232 20.14 -0.35 5.67
CA SER A 232 19.79 0.91 5.00
C SER A 232 19.24 1.97 5.98
N CYS A 233 18.97 1.59 7.23
CA CYS A 233 18.44 2.50 8.25
C CYS A 233 19.55 3.32 8.92
N LEU A 234 19.28 4.60 9.12
CA LEU A 234 20.15 5.53 9.83
C LEU A 234 20.00 5.38 11.36
N ASN A 235 21.11 5.56 12.07
CA ASN A 235 21.11 5.66 13.53
C ASN A 235 20.72 7.08 14.01
N ASP A 236 20.44 7.24 15.30
CA ASP A 236 19.95 8.52 15.86
C ASP A 236 20.92 9.69 15.67
N THR A 237 22.23 9.41 15.64
CA THR A 237 23.26 10.45 15.44
C THR A 237 23.26 10.95 14.00
N GLU A 238 23.15 10.02 13.03
CA GLU A 238 23.05 10.35 11.60
C GLU A 238 21.75 11.08 11.29
N ILE A 239 20.62 10.62 11.86
CA ILE A 239 19.32 11.28 11.72
C ILE A 239 19.40 12.73 12.19
N ALA A 240 19.94 12.96 13.39
CA ALA A 240 20.06 14.31 13.94
C ALA A 240 20.92 15.21 13.04
N TYR A 241 22.05 14.70 12.57
CA TYR A 241 22.95 15.42 11.67
C TYR A 241 22.26 15.84 10.37
N TYR A 242 21.64 14.92 9.64
CA TYR A 242 20.99 15.24 8.36
C TYR A 242 19.79 16.18 8.54
N GLN A 243 18.97 15.98 9.57
CA GLN A 243 17.82 16.83 9.81
C GLN A 243 18.20 18.25 10.23
N GLU A 244 19.31 18.43 10.96
CA GLU A 244 19.85 19.75 11.30
C GLU A 244 20.33 20.50 10.04
N GLN A 245 21.10 19.84 9.17
CA GLN A 245 21.55 20.43 7.91
C GLN A 245 20.40 20.90 7.02
N ILE A 246 19.32 20.13 6.97
CA ILE A 246 18.15 20.47 6.15
C ILE A 246 17.39 21.65 6.75
N LYS A 247 17.25 21.70 8.09
CA LYS A 247 16.65 22.86 8.76
C LYS A 247 17.45 24.14 8.51
N GLU A 248 18.78 24.06 8.54
CA GLU A 248 19.65 25.20 8.25
C GLU A 248 19.47 25.67 6.80
N SER A 249 19.43 24.74 5.83
CA SER A 249 19.19 25.07 4.42
C SER A 249 17.85 25.75 4.19
N LEU A 250 16.78 25.23 4.81
CA LEU A 250 15.44 25.81 4.68
C LEU A 250 15.33 27.20 5.31
N ALA A 251 15.96 27.41 6.47
CA ALA A 251 16.00 28.72 7.12
C ALA A 251 16.72 29.77 6.25
N GLN A 252 17.79 29.36 5.56
CA GLN A 252 18.52 30.24 4.66
C GLN A 252 17.71 30.60 3.40
N GLU A 253 16.96 29.64 2.83
CA GLU A 253 16.06 29.89 1.70
C GLU A 253 14.93 30.87 2.07
N GLU A 254 14.34 30.74 3.26
CA GLU A 254 13.31 31.68 3.74
C GLU A 254 13.85 33.11 3.96
N GLU A 255 15.11 33.25 4.40
CA GLU A 255 15.77 34.56 4.54
C GLU A 255 16.06 35.22 3.19
N ASP A 256 16.47 34.43 2.18
CA ASP A 256 16.79 34.93 0.83
C ASP A 256 15.54 35.32 0.02
N GLU A 257 14.35 34.79 0.37
CA GLU A 257 13.06 35.13 -0.26
C GLU A 257 12.33 36.31 0.41
N SER A 258 12.83 36.82 1.55
CA SER A 258 12.21 37.88 2.36
C SER A 258 12.76 39.29 2.10
#